data_AF-D3G0Z3-F1
#
_entry.id   AF-D3G0Z3-F1
#
_cell.length_a   1.000
_cell.length_b   1.000
_cell.length_c   1.000
_cell.angle_alpha   90.00
_cell.angle_beta   90.00
_cell.angle_gamma   90.00
#
_symmetry.space_group_name_H-M   'P 1'
#
loop_
_entity.id
_entity.type
_entity.pdbx_description
1 polymer ?
#
loop_
_entity_poly.entity_id
_entity_poly.type
_entity_poly.pdbx_seq_one_letter_code
_entity_poly.pdbx_strand_id
1 'polypeptide(L)'
;MNEDMEDGFKQLPEEEWLSFLEEEFQDEVDELITHLERQNALFYLPDDLREIYFEDKRVEIEKAKNGYLDTRRTFDIAASNLNLPVDYYTEMLLLAHDMLNHLTSTE
;
A
#
# COMPACT_ATOMS: atom_id res chain seq x y z
N MET A 1 11.64 -41.17 13.21
CA MET A 1 10.51 -40.56 12.49
C MET A 1 10.66 -39.08 12.71
N ASN A 2 11.22 -38.36 11.73
CA ASN A 2 11.14 -36.91 11.69
C ASN A 2 10.33 -36.63 10.44
N GLU A 3 9.08 -36.20 10.64
CA GLU A 3 8.25 -35.67 9.56
C GLU A 3 8.80 -34.28 9.28
N ASP A 4 9.50 -34.16 8.15
CA ASP A 4 9.81 -32.89 7.52
C ASP A 4 8.48 -32.22 7.17
N MET A 5 8.03 -31.32 8.05
CA MET A 5 7.01 -30.34 7.71
C MET A 5 7.66 -29.32 6.78
N GLU A 6 7.80 -29.68 5.50
CA GLU A 6 7.82 -28.68 4.43
C GLU A 6 6.44 -28.04 4.43
N ASP A 7 6.33 -26.91 5.13
CA ASP A 7 5.20 -25.99 4.98
C ASP A 7 4.99 -25.76 3.48
N GLY A 8 3.81 -26.13 3.00
CA GLY A 8 3.37 -25.98 1.62
C GLY A 8 3.15 -24.51 1.26
N PHE A 9 4.21 -23.71 1.27
CA PHE A 9 4.21 -22.33 0.80
C PHE A 9 4.19 -22.32 -0.73
N LYS A 10 3.00 -22.16 -1.30
CA LYS A 10 2.88 -21.73 -2.70
C LYS A 10 3.05 -20.22 -2.76
N GLN A 11 4.19 -19.75 -3.27
CA GLN A 11 4.24 -18.45 -3.94
C GLN A 11 3.26 -18.50 -5.10
N LEU A 12 2.28 -17.58 -5.14
CA LEU A 12 1.44 -17.45 -6.31
C LEU A 12 2.29 -16.89 -7.47
N PRO A 13 2.11 -17.39 -8.70
CA PRO A 13 2.71 -16.80 -9.89
C PRO A 13 2.30 -15.34 -10.03
N GLU A 14 3.21 -14.49 -10.50
CA GLU A 14 3.00 -13.05 -10.77
C GLU A 14 1.73 -12.75 -11.59
N GLU A 15 1.30 -13.69 -12.44
CA GLU A 15 0.07 -13.59 -13.22
C GLU A 15 -1.22 -13.80 -12.40
N GLU A 16 -1.19 -14.61 -11.32
CA GLU A 16 -2.33 -14.76 -10.41
C GLU A 16 -2.51 -13.52 -9.52
N TRP A 17 -1.41 -12.87 -9.14
CA TRP A 17 -1.44 -11.56 -8.46
C TRP A 17 -2.22 -10.53 -9.28
N LEU A 18 -1.92 -10.38 -10.58
CA LEU A 18 -2.57 -9.42 -11.45
C LEU A 18 -4.07 -9.71 -11.68
N SER A 19 -4.49 -10.97 -11.58
CA SER A 19 -5.86 -11.39 -11.95
C SER A 19 -6.94 -11.12 -10.91
N PHE A 20 -6.58 -10.84 -9.65
CA PHE A 20 -7.53 -10.64 -8.55
C PHE A 20 -7.87 -9.16 -8.26
N LEU A 21 -7.22 -8.18 -8.90
CA LEU A 21 -6.96 -6.90 -8.23
C LEU A 21 -7.41 -5.59 -8.89
N GLU A 22 -8.04 -5.57 -10.05
CA GLU A 22 -8.04 -4.29 -10.79
C GLU A 22 -9.18 -3.30 -10.47
N GLU A 23 -10.36 -3.69 -9.96
CA GLU A 23 -11.46 -2.70 -9.77
C GLU A 23 -11.88 -2.52 -8.30
N GLU A 24 -12.22 -3.59 -7.58
CA GLU A 24 -12.80 -3.49 -6.22
C GLU A 24 -11.85 -2.86 -5.19
N PHE A 25 -10.54 -3.11 -5.30
CA PHE A 25 -9.56 -2.52 -4.40
C PHE A 25 -9.26 -1.06 -4.74
N GLN A 26 -9.38 -0.68 -6.01
CA GLN A 26 -9.07 0.68 -6.43
C GLN A 26 -10.09 1.67 -5.87
N ASP A 27 -11.37 1.33 -5.94
CA ASP A 27 -12.45 2.17 -5.40
C ASP A 27 -12.35 2.31 -3.87
N GLU A 28 -12.06 1.22 -3.15
CA GLU A 28 -11.91 1.23 -1.69
C GLU A 28 -10.72 2.11 -1.24
N VAL A 29 -9.59 2.02 -1.93
CA VAL A 29 -8.41 2.84 -1.64
C VAL A 29 -8.66 4.31 -2.00
N ASP A 30 -9.30 4.58 -3.14
CA ASP A 30 -9.59 5.96 -3.56
C ASP A 30 -10.60 6.64 -2.62
N GLU A 31 -11.63 5.91 -2.15
CA GLU A 31 -12.57 6.42 -1.15
C GLU A 31 -11.86 6.72 0.17
N LEU A 32 -10.97 5.83 0.64
CA LEU A 32 -10.16 6.04 1.84
C LEU A 32 -9.31 7.30 1.72
N ILE A 33 -8.57 7.46 0.63
CA ILE A 33 -7.69 8.62 0.40
C ILE A 33 -8.51 9.90 0.30
N THR A 34 -9.59 9.88 -0.47
CA THR A 34 -10.51 11.02 -0.60
C THR A 34 -11.12 11.41 0.75
N HIS A 35 -11.45 10.42 1.59
CA HIS A 35 -11.92 10.68 2.94
C HIS A 35 -10.86 11.38 3.79
N LEU A 36 -9.62 10.90 3.77
CA LEU A 36 -8.48 11.50 4.48
C LEU A 36 -8.18 12.92 3.98
N GLU A 37 -8.20 13.16 2.67
CA GLU A 37 -8.05 14.50 2.07
C GLU A 37 -9.15 15.46 2.56
N ARG A 38 -10.41 14.99 2.60
CA ARG A 38 -11.58 15.80 3.02
C ARG A 38 -11.62 16.09 4.51
N GLN A 39 -11.24 15.13 5.36
CA GLN A 39 -11.16 15.34 6.81
C GLN A 39 -10.21 16.48 7.16
N ASN A 40 -9.17 16.67 6.35
CA ASN A 40 -8.14 17.67 6.58
C ASN A 40 -8.39 19.02 5.88
N ALA A 41 -9.50 19.17 5.13
CA ALA A 41 -10.10 20.41 4.60
C ALA A 41 -9.20 21.47 3.89
N LEU A 42 -7.90 21.24 3.75
CA LEU A 42 -6.94 22.24 3.28
C LEU A 42 -6.10 21.80 2.09
N PHE A 43 -5.90 20.49 1.84
CA PHE A 43 -5.04 20.02 0.75
C PHE A 43 -5.49 18.67 0.20
N TYR A 44 -5.63 18.60 -1.12
CA TYR A 44 -5.49 17.34 -1.87
C TYR A 44 -4.01 16.98 -1.92
N LEU A 45 -3.70 15.69 -1.91
CA LEU A 45 -2.32 15.28 -2.20
C LEU A 45 -1.98 15.67 -3.65
N PRO A 46 -0.76 16.17 -3.93
CA PRO A 46 -0.22 16.21 -5.28
C PRO A 46 -0.30 14.83 -5.93
N ASP A 47 -0.58 14.76 -7.23
CA ASP A 47 -0.82 13.50 -7.95
C ASP A 47 0.27 12.45 -7.69
N ASP A 48 1.55 12.84 -7.74
CA ASP A 48 2.69 11.93 -7.47
C ASP A 48 2.66 11.34 -6.04
N LEU A 49 2.27 12.15 -5.05
CA LEU A 49 2.15 11.70 -3.66
C LEU A 49 0.89 10.87 -3.43
N ARG A 50 -0.19 11.20 -4.15
CA ARG A 50 -1.44 10.44 -4.14
C ARG A 50 -1.21 9.05 -4.71
N GLU A 51 -0.48 8.92 -5.82
CA GLU A 51 -0.13 7.63 -6.43
C GLU A 51 0.71 6.75 -5.50
N ILE A 52 1.73 7.33 -4.86
CA ILE A 52 2.58 6.63 -3.90
C ILE A 52 1.77 6.13 -2.70
N TYR A 53 0.91 6.98 -2.15
CA TYR A 53 0.07 6.64 -0.99
C TYR A 53 -1.04 5.64 -1.36
N PHE A 54 -1.61 5.75 -2.56
CA PHE A 54 -2.56 4.79 -3.12
C PHE A 54 -1.94 3.40 -3.22
N GLU A 55 -0.75 3.30 -3.78
CA GLU A 55 -0.08 2.00 -3.92
C GLU A 55 0.22 1.37 -2.56
N ASP A 56 0.66 2.14 -1.56
CA ASP A 56 0.91 1.63 -0.20
C ASP A 56 -0.36 1.01 0.38
N LYS A 57 -1.48 1.72 0.29
CA LYS A 57 -2.77 1.29 0.85
C LYS A 57 -3.37 0.13 0.07
N ARG A 58 -3.20 0.10 -1.25
CA ARG A 58 -3.60 -1.03 -2.09
C ARG A 58 -2.89 -2.30 -1.63
N VAL A 59 -1.56 -2.26 -1.51
CA VAL A 59 -0.76 -3.40 -1.05
C VAL A 59 -1.13 -3.79 0.39
N GLU A 60 -1.38 -2.83 1.29
CA GLU A 60 -1.81 -3.09 2.67
C GLU A 60 -3.15 -3.86 2.73
N ILE A 61 -4.17 -3.37 2.02
CA ILE A 61 -5.51 -3.97 1.97
C ILE A 61 -5.45 -5.34 1.30
N GLU A 62 -4.70 -5.46 0.22
CA GLU A 62 -4.50 -6.72 -0.50
C GLU A 62 -3.87 -7.79 0.41
N LYS A 63 -2.80 -7.44 1.14
CA LYS A 63 -2.16 -8.34 2.10
C LYS A 63 -3.14 -8.76 3.20
N ALA A 64 -3.95 -7.83 3.70
CA ALA A 64 -4.94 -8.10 4.72
C ALA A 64 -6.07 -9.04 4.23
N LYS A 65 -6.63 -8.80 3.03
CA LYS A 65 -7.76 -9.60 2.50
C LYS A 65 -7.35 -11.01 2.08
N ASN A 66 -6.14 -11.17 1.55
CA ASN A 66 -5.66 -12.48 1.10
C ASN A 66 -4.93 -13.27 2.22
N GLY A 67 -4.84 -12.71 3.43
CA GLY A 67 -4.14 -13.35 4.54
C GLY A 67 -2.63 -13.54 4.29
N TYR A 68 -2.03 -12.74 3.40
CA TYR A 68 -0.61 -12.84 3.09
C TYR A 68 0.23 -12.28 4.24
N LEU A 69 0.84 -13.18 4.98
CA LEU A 69 1.93 -12.90 5.91
C LEU A 69 3.27 -12.74 5.17
N ASP A 70 3.29 -12.03 4.04
CA ASP A 70 4.55 -11.76 3.36
C ASP A 70 5.49 -11.01 4.32
N THR A 71 6.66 -11.62 4.57
CA THR A 71 7.74 -11.04 5.37
C THR A 71 8.32 -9.77 4.75
N ARG A 72 8.11 -9.56 3.44
CA ARG A 72 8.47 -8.32 2.77
C ARG A 72 7.59 -7.19 3.26
N ARG A 73 8.21 -6.04 3.49
CA ARG A 73 7.52 -4.86 4.00
C ARG A 73 6.63 -4.30 2.90
N THR A 74 5.46 -3.76 3.28
CA THR A 74 4.48 -3.20 2.35
C THR A 74 5.11 -2.23 1.36
N PHE A 75 5.97 -1.33 1.86
CA PHE A 75 6.65 -0.34 1.01
C PHE A 75 7.67 -0.95 0.02
N ASP A 76 8.24 -2.14 0.29
CA ASP A 76 9.16 -2.79 -0.65
C ASP A 76 8.40 -3.27 -1.89
N ILE A 77 7.21 -3.85 -1.67
CA ILE A 77 6.31 -4.33 -2.72
C ILE A 77 5.76 -3.13 -3.50
N ALA A 78 5.25 -2.13 -2.79
CA ALA A 78 4.69 -0.93 -3.40
C ALA A 78 5.72 -0.15 -4.24
N ALA A 79 6.94 0.03 -3.74
CA ALA A 79 8.03 0.64 -4.52
C ALA A 79 8.35 -0.15 -5.78
N SER A 80 8.36 -1.49 -5.69
CA SER A 80 8.58 -2.38 -6.84
C SER A 80 7.47 -2.25 -7.89
N ASN A 81 6.21 -2.17 -7.46
CA ASN A 81 5.06 -2.05 -8.37
C ASN A 81 5.09 -0.74 -9.17
N LEU A 82 5.55 0.35 -8.55
CA LEU A 82 5.72 1.65 -9.23
C LEU A 82 7.06 1.79 -9.96
N ASN A 83 7.92 0.75 -9.93
CA ASN A 83 9.27 0.79 -10.48
C ASN A 83 10.10 1.97 -9.93
N LEU A 84 9.98 2.22 -8.63
CA LEU A 84 10.69 3.27 -7.89
C LEU A 84 11.77 2.67 -6.97
N PRO A 85 12.89 3.38 -6.74
CA PRO A 85 13.81 3.02 -5.67
C PRO A 85 13.13 3.06 -4.31
N VAL A 86 13.37 2.05 -3.46
CA VAL A 86 12.74 1.92 -2.12
C VAL A 86 12.97 3.16 -1.25
N ASP A 87 14.18 3.72 -1.27
CA ASP A 87 14.51 4.91 -0.47
C ASP A 87 13.68 6.13 -0.92
N TYR A 88 13.56 6.36 -2.23
CA TYR A 88 12.75 7.43 -2.80
C TYR A 88 11.27 7.25 -2.45
N TYR A 89 10.75 6.03 -2.64
CA TYR A 89 9.36 5.70 -2.31
C TYR A 89 9.07 5.97 -0.82
N THR A 90 9.97 5.56 0.06
CA THR A 90 9.83 5.75 1.52
C THR A 90 9.81 7.22 1.90
N GLU A 91 10.70 8.05 1.32
CA GLU A 91 10.72 9.50 1.55
C GLU A 91 9.41 10.17 1.11
N MET A 92 8.89 9.81 -0.06
CA MET A 92 7.64 10.37 -0.57
C MET A 92 6.41 9.88 0.22
N LEU A 93 6.40 8.61 0.64
CA LEU A 93 5.34 8.06 1.48
C LEU A 93 5.27 8.78 2.83
N LEU A 94 6.41 9.11 3.43
CA LEU A 94 6.49 9.92 4.65
C LEU A 94 5.92 11.32 4.43
N LEU A 95 6.27 11.97 3.31
CA LEU A 95 5.73 13.28 2.96
C LEU A 95 4.19 13.25 2.77
N ALA A 96 3.66 12.23 2.09
CA ALA A 96 2.23 12.04 1.92
C ALA A 96 1.52 11.83 3.28
N HIS A 97 2.11 11.01 4.16
CA HIS A 97 1.61 10.82 5.53
C HIS A 97 1.62 12.12 6.33
N ASP A 98 2.71 12.88 6.29
CA ASP A 98 2.80 14.15 7.01
C ASP A 98 1.75 15.14 6.51
N MET A 99 1.53 15.23 5.19
CA MET A 99 0.49 16.10 4.61
C MET A 99 -0.92 15.70 5.04
N LEU A 100 -1.20 14.40 5.15
CA LEU A 100 -2.49 13.90 5.63
C LEU A 100 -2.64 13.97 7.17
N ASN A 101 -1.55 14.04 7.94
CA ASN A 101 -1.57 14.03 9.41
C ASN A 101 -1.29 15.39 10.07
N HIS A 102 -0.78 16.39 9.34
CA HIS A 102 -0.26 17.66 9.89
C HIS A 102 -1.29 18.61 10.53
N LEU A 103 -2.56 18.22 10.69
CA LEU A 103 -3.56 19.01 11.41
C LEU A 103 -3.84 18.55 12.85
N THR A 104 -3.21 17.48 13.34
CA THR A 104 -3.39 17.07 14.76
C THR A 104 -2.42 17.74 15.74
N SER A 105 -1.41 18.49 15.26
CA SER A 105 -0.35 19.06 16.11
C SER A 105 -0.33 20.60 16.21
N THR A 106 -1.39 21.29 15.77
CA THR A 106 -1.60 22.69 16.17
C THR A 106 -2.45 22.74 17.44
N GLU A 107 -1.82 22.44 18.57
CA GLU A 107 -2.17 23.01 19.88
C GLU A 107 -1.16 24.11 20.25
#